data_AF-A0A843D2C9-F1
#
_entry.id   AF-A0A843D2C9-F1
#
_cell.length_a   1.000
_cell.length_b   1.000
_cell.length_c   1.000
_cell.angle_alpha   90.00
_cell.angle_beta   90.00
_cell.angle_gamma   90.00
#
_symmetry.space_group_name_H-M   'P 1'
#
loop_
_entity.id
_entity.type
_entity.pdbx_description
1 polymer ?
#
loop_
_entity_poly.entity_id
_entity_poly.type
_entity_poly.pdbx_seq_one_letter_code
_entity_poly.pdbx_strand_id
1 'polypeptide(L)' 'MKLLVTVDSIEDGLANLLLRREDDEIPLGVFPLAALPDGVAAGDILSLHFEAEPEETEAARKRVAEIRKRLLSRK' A
#
# COMPACT_ATOMS: atom_id res chain seq x y z
N MET A 1 5.56 -2.65 12.36
CA MET A 1 6.26 -3.90 11.99
C MET A 1 7.09 -3.62 10.74
N LYS A 2 8.34 -4.10 10.67
CA LYS A 2 9.22 -3.89 9.51
C LYS A 2 9.19 -5.14 8.63
N LEU A 3 8.77 -4.98 7.39
CA LEU A 3 8.72 -6.05 6.39
C LEU A 3 9.75 -5.74 5.30
N LEU A 4 10.49 -6.76 4.86
CA LEU A 4 11.42 -6.63 3.76
C LEU A 4 10.74 -7.13 2.49
N VAL A 5 10.73 -6.30 1.45
CA VAL A 5 10.22 -6.69 0.14
C VAL A 5 11.32 -6.54 -0.89
N THR A 6 11.29 -7.40 -1.89
CA THR A 6 12.15 -7.34 -3.07
C THR A 6 11.33 -6.82 -4.23
N VAL A 7 11.90 -5.93 -5.02
CA VAL A 7 11.33 -5.54 -6.31
C VAL A 7 11.67 -6.61 -7.32
N ASP A 8 10.69 -7.35 -7.79
CA ASP A 8 10.91 -8.42 -8.78
C ASP A 8 11.09 -7.84 -10.19
N SER A 9 10.18 -6.97 -10.59
CA SER A 9 10.17 -6.35 -11.92
C SER A 9 9.53 -4.97 -11.87
N ILE A 10 9.96 -4.07 -12.76
CA ILE A 10 9.34 -2.75 -12.97
C ILE A 10 8.99 -2.64 -14.46
N GLU A 11 7.70 -2.55 -14.76
CA GLU A 11 7.18 -2.42 -16.13
C GLU A 11 6.16 -1.27 -16.17
N ASP A 12 6.23 -0.40 -17.18
CA ASP A 12 5.26 0.70 -17.39
C ASP A 12 4.99 1.60 -16.17
N GLY A 13 5.99 1.80 -15.29
CA GLY A 13 5.83 2.58 -14.06
C GLY A 13 5.07 1.85 -12.94
N LEU A 14 4.95 0.53 -13.06
CA LEU A 14 4.40 -0.39 -12.08
C LEU A 14 5.50 -1.35 -11.62
N ALA A 15 5.68 -1.48 -10.31
CA ALA A 15 6.65 -2.35 -9.69
C ALA A 15 5.96 -3.55 -9.05
N ASN A 16 6.40 -4.75 -9.40
CA ASN A 16 6.01 -5.98 -8.73
C ASN A 16 6.84 -6.17 -7.48
N LEU A 17 6.18 -6.28 -6.33
CA LEU A 17 6.83 -6.46 -5.05
C LEU A 17 6.61 -7.88 -4.52
N LEU A 18 7.70 -8.52 -4.08
CA LEU A 18 7.70 -9.81 -3.40
C LEU A 18 8.10 -9.62 -1.94
N LEU A 19 7.22 -9.99 -1.02
CA LEU A 19 7.50 -9.98 0.41
C LEU A 19 8.41 -11.14 0.77
N ARG A 20 9.60 -10.84 1.30
CA ARG A 20 10.49 -11.85 1.87
C ARG A 20 10.05 -12.22 3.28
N ARG A 21 9.73 -13.49 3.50
CA ARG A 21 9.66 -14.13 4.81
C ARG A 21 10.81 -15.13 4.94
N GLU A 22 11.07 -15.58 6.17
CA GLU A 22 12.20 -16.47 6.48
C GLU A 22 12.17 -17.77 5.65
N ASP A 23 10.99 -18.28 5.31
CA ASP A 23 10.81 -19.56 4.60
C ASP A 23 10.10 -19.45 3.25
N ASP A 24 9.57 -18.28 2.87
CA ASP A 24 8.77 -18.11 1.65
C ASP A 24 8.81 -16.68 1.10
N GLU A 25 8.63 -16.54 -0.21
CA GLU A 25 8.40 -15.26 -0.88
C GLU A 25 6.93 -15.13 -1.27
N ILE A 26 6.24 -14.12 -0.73
CA ILE A 26 4.81 -13.90 -0.98
C ILE A 26 4.66 -12.73 -1.97
N PRO A 27 3.98 -12.88 -3.11
CA PRO A 27 3.70 -11.75 -3.99
C PRO A 27 2.79 -10.75 -3.27
N LEU A 28 3.34 -9.55 -3.02
CA LEU A 28 2.61 -8.45 -2.37
C LEU A 28 1.66 -7.76 -3.37
N GLY A 29 2.01 -7.81 -4.66
CA GLY A 29 1.24 -7.28 -5.76
C GLY A 29 1.96 -6.17 -6.52
N VAL A 30 1.20 -5.49 -7.37
CA VAL A 30 1.67 -4.42 -8.24
C VAL A 30 1.52 -3.09 -7.53
N PHE A 31 2.60 -2.34 -7.39
CA PHE A 31 2.63 -1.01 -6.79
C PHE A 31 3.00 0.03 -7.83
N PRO A 32 2.37 1.21 -7.84
CA PRO A 32 2.81 2.30 -8.70
C PRO A 32 4.21 2.76 -8.29
N LEU A 33 5.11 2.93 -9.25
CA LEU A 33 6.48 3.40 -9.03
C LEU A 33 6.49 4.77 -8.34
N ALA A 34 5.48 5.60 -8.59
CA ALA A 34 5.28 6.88 -7.92
C ALA A 34 5.03 6.79 -6.39
N ALA A 35 4.64 5.62 -5.88
CA ALA A 35 4.50 5.37 -4.44
C ALA A 35 5.75 4.74 -3.82
N LEU A 36 6.77 4.44 -4.64
CA LEU A 36 8.06 3.92 -4.19
C LEU A 36 9.08 5.05 -4.05
N PRO A 37 10.13 4.84 -3.23
CA PRO A 37 11.23 5.79 -3.13
C PRO A 37 11.91 6.04 -4.48
N ASP A 38 12.38 7.27 -4.70
CA ASP A 38 13.14 7.63 -5.90
C ASP A 38 14.42 6.78 -6.00
N GLY A 39 14.68 6.26 -7.21
CA GLY A 39 15.88 5.47 -7.49
C GLY A 39 15.74 3.96 -7.26
N VAL A 40 14.53 3.47 -6.98
CA VAL A 40 14.27 2.03 -6.89
C VAL A 40 14.40 1.35 -8.26
N ALA A 41 15.18 0.26 -8.30
CA ALA A 41 15.35 -0.61 -9.45
C ALA A 41 14.83 -2.03 -9.19
N ALA A 42 14.61 -2.80 -10.26
CA ALA A 42 14.34 -4.23 -10.15
C ALA A 42 15.53 -4.94 -9.48
N GLY A 43 15.25 -5.79 -8.50
CA GLY A 43 16.21 -6.46 -7.65
C GLY A 43 16.50 -5.76 -6.31
N ASP A 44 16.03 -4.51 -6.11
CA ASP A 44 16.25 -3.80 -4.86
C ASP A 44 15.41 -4.36 -3.71
N ILE A 45 15.98 -4.29 -2.50
CA ILE A 45 15.29 -4.68 -1.27
C ILE A 45 14.83 -3.41 -0.55
N LEU A 46 13.52 -3.28 -0.41
CA LEU A 46 12.84 -2.19 0.28
C LEU A 46 12.39 -2.63 1.67
N SER A 47 12.38 -1.68 2.59
CA SER A 47 11.79 -1.85 3.92
C SER A 47 10.41 -1.20 3.96
N LEU A 48 9.35 -2.01 4.01
CA LEU A 48 7.99 -1.54 4.24
C LEU A 48 7.71 -1.44 5.74
N HIS A 49 7.18 -0.30 6.15
CA HIS A 49 6.67 -0.08 7.51
C HIS A 49 5.15 0.08 7.42
N PHE A 50 4.41 -0.81 8.09
CA PHE A 50 2.99 -0.61 8.33
C PHE A 50 2.79 0.02 9.70
N GLU A 51 2.29 1.24 9.70
CA GLU A 51 1.86 1.98 10.89
C GLU A 51 0.34 2.12 10.86
N ALA A 52 -0.31 1.83 11.98
CA ALA A 52 -1.75 2.00 12.09
C ALA A 52 -2.02 3.46 12.45
N GLU A 53 -2.72 4.19 11.58
CA GLU A 53 -3.15 5.57 11.85
C GLU A 53 -4.63 5.59 12.25
N PRO A 54 -4.93 5.50 13.56
CA PRO A 54 -6.32 5.46 14.04
C PRO A 54 -7.05 6.79 13.81
N GLU A 55 -6.35 7.92 13.78
CA GLU A 55 -6.96 9.25 13.57
C GLU A 55 -7.46 9.44 12.14
N GLU A 56 -6.64 9.08 11.13
CA GLU A 56 -7.05 9.02 9.71
C GLU A 56 -8.22 8.05 9.50
N THR A 57 -8.20 6.90 10.19
CA THR A 57 -9.27 5.91 10.12
C THR A 57 -10.60 6.46 10.65
N GLU A 58 -10.59 7.16 11.79
CA GLU A 58 -11.79 7.79 12.35
C GLU A 58 -12.27 8.98 11.51
N ALA A 59 -11.37 9.76 10.92
CA ALA A 59 -11.72 10.83 9.98
C ALA A 59 -12.35 10.29 8.69
N ALA A 60 -11.84 9.18 8.14
CA ALA A 60 -12.43 8.48 7.01
C ALA A 60 -13.82 7.91 7.36
N ARG A 61 -13.98 7.30 8.55
CA ARG A 61 -15.27 6.81 9.03
C ARG A 61 -16.32 7.91 9.14
N LYS A 62 -15.95 9.09 9.67
CA LYS A 62 -16.83 10.26 9.75
C LYS A 62 -17.26 10.74 8.35
N ARG A 63 -16.32 10.87 7.41
CA ARG A 63 -16.63 11.25 6.01
C ARG A 63 -17.58 10.27 5.33
N VAL A 64 -17.35 8.97 5.48
CA VAL A 64 -18.23 7.93 4.90
C VAL A 64 -19.62 7.96 5.53
N ALA A 65 -19.71 8.19 6.84
CA ALA A 65 -20.99 8.33 7.54
C ALA A 65 -21.79 9.56 7.07
N GLU A 66 -21.12 10.68 6.81
CA GLU A 66 -21.75 11.89 6.27
C GLU A 66 -22.27 11.71 4.83
N ILE A 67 -21.47 11.06 3.98
CA ILE A 67 -21.90 10.74 2.60
C ILE A 67 -23.09 9.78 2.62
N ARG A 68 -23.08 8.75 3.47
CA ARG A 68 -24.22 7.84 3.65
C ARG A 68 -25.47 8.61 4.10
N LYS A 69 -25.35 9.49 5.10
CA LYS A 69 -26.48 10.33 5.54
C LYS A 69 -27.04 11.19 4.40
N ARG A 70 -26.19 11.84 3.61
CA ARG A 70 -26.62 12.66 2.46
C ARG A 70 -27.33 11.85 1.38
N LEU A 71 -26.92 10.61 1.14
CA LEU A 71 -27.56 9.73 0.15
C LEU A 71 -28.91 9.18 0.65
N LEU A 72 -29.05 8.90 1.94
CA LEU A 72 -30.32 8.43 2.53
C LEU A 72 -31.36 9.56 2.74
N SER A 73 -30.93 10.81 2.91
CA SER A 73 -31.83 11.97 3.05
C SER A 73 -32.35 12.53 1.73
N ARG A 74 -32.02 11.92 0.59
CA ARG A 74 -32.50 12.34 -0.74
C ARG A 74 -33.70 11.51 -1.23
N LYS A 75 -34.55 11.06 -0.31
CA LYS A 75 -35.78 10.31 -0.59
C LYS A 75 -37.01 11.10 -0.14
#